data_AF-A0A0F2LB42-F1
#
_entry.id   AF-A0A0F2LB42-F1
#
_cell.length_a   1.000
_cell.length_b   1.000
_cell.length_c   1.000
_cell.angle_alpha   90.00
_cell.angle_beta   90.00
_cell.angle_gamma   90.00
#
_symmetry.space_group_name_H-M   'P 1'
#
loop_
_entity.id
_entity.type
_entity.pdbx_description
1 polymer ?
#
loop_
_entity_poly.entity_id
_entity_poly.type
_entity_poly.pdbx_seq_one_letter_code
_entity_poly.pdbx_strand_id
1 'polypeptide(L)' 'MTPADELVELAKKRAKASLKYAKAFYDPRTATYKVKLVLERPMPFDQLAELAAAAAAKGFSVEVYAPHAKAIRLDLRKKG' A
#
# COMPACT_ATOMS: atom_id res chain seq x y z
N MET A 1 -2.24 -16.51 1.12
CA MET A 1 -2.38 -15.06 1.36
C MET A 1 -1.49 -14.36 0.35
N THR A 2 -2.00 -13.38 -0.42
CA THR A 2 -1.17 -12.73 -1.46
C THR A 2 -0.20 -11.73 -0.82
N PRO A 3 0.93 -11.38 -1.47
CA PRO A 3 1.85 -10.35 -0.95
C PRO A 3 1.17 -9.00 -0.70
N ALA A 4 0.13 -8.70 -1.48
CA ALA A 4 -0.69 -7.50 -1.33
C ALA A 4 -1.61 -7.56 -0.10
N ASP A 5 -2.17 -8.73 0.23
CA ASP A 5 -2.97 -8.93 1.45
C ASP A 5 -2.12 -8.75 2.70
N GLU A 6 -0.87 -9.22 2.67
CA GLU A 6 0.08 -9.02 3.78
C GLU A 6 0.44 -7.54 3.99
N LEU A 7 0.54 -6.76 2.92
CA LEU A 7 0.74 -5.32 3.00
C LEU A 7 -0.51 -4.57 3.50
N VAL A 8 -1.70 -5.05 3.17
CA VAL A 8 -2.96 -4.52 3.74
C VAL A 8 -3.00 -4.76 5.24
N GLU A 9 -2.64 -5.95 5.71
CA GLU A 9 -2.58 -6.24 7.15
C GLU A 9 -1.50 -5.43 7.87
N LEU A 10 -0.34 -5.24 7.25
CA LEU A 10 0.70 -4.36 7.79
C LEU A 10 0.22 -2.90 7.86
N ALA A 11 -0.45 -2.40 6.83
CA ALA A 11 -1.02 -1.06 6.81
C ALA A 11 -2.06 -0.89 7.91
N LYS A 12 -2.97 -1.85 8.10
CA LYS A 12 -3.94 -1.83 9.21
C LYS A 12 -3.25 -1.80 10.58
N LYS A 13 -2.15 -2.53 10.76
CA LYS A 13 -1.38 -2.56 12.02
C LYS A 13 -0.66 -1.25 12.32
N ARG A 14 -0.06 -0.61 11.31
CA ARG A 14 0.74 0.62 11.45
C ARG A 14 -0.11 1.88 11.48
N ALA A 15 -1.14 1.93 10.64
CA ALA A 15 -1.94 3.13 10.40
C ALA A 15 -3.18 3.25 11.30
N LYS A 16 -3.33 2.38 12.32
CA LYS A 16 -4.58 2.14 13.09
C LYS A 16 -5.47 3.36 13.37
N ALA A 17 -4.90 4.52 13.73
CA ALA A 17 -5.66 5.73 14.06
C ALA A 17 -5.99 6.63 12.86
N SER A 18 -5.27 6.46 11.75
CA SER A 18 -5.38 7.27 10.53
C SER A 18 -6.10 6.56 9.39
N LEU A 19 -6.22 5.22 9.42
CA LEU A 19 -6.76 4.42 8.34
C LEU A 19 -8.26 4.18 8.48
N LYS A 20 -9.05 4.65 7.51
CA LYS A 20 -10.46 4.30 7.35
C LYS A 20 -10.62 2.86 6.89
N TYR A 21 -9.95 2.51 5.80
CA TYR A 21 -9.87 1.16 5.27
C TYR A 21 -8.67 1.00 4.35
N ALA A 22 -8.21 -0.25 4.20
CA ALA A 22 -7.21 -0.66 3.23
C ALA A 22 -7.75 -1.80 2.37
N LYS A 23 -7.48 -1.77 1.08
CA LYS A 23 -7.86 -2.83 0.12
C LYS A 23 -6.73 -3.11 -0.85
N ALA A 24 -6.46 -4.39 -1.09
CA ALA A 24 -5.60 -4.85 -2.17
C ALA A 24 -6.46 -5.36 -3.33
N PHE A 25 -5.97 -5.18 -4.56
CA PHE A 25 -6.48 -5.87 -5.73
C PHE A 25 -5.35 -6.03 -6.75
N TYR A 26 -5.42 -7.08 -7.56
CA TYR A 26 -4.48 -7.31 -8.65
C TYR A 26 -5.04 -6.74 -9.95
N ASP A 27 -4.24 -5.95 -10.66
CA ASP A 27 -4.54 -5.49 -12.01
C ASP A 27 -3.80 -6.38 -13.02
N PRO A 28 -4.50 -7.29 -13.72
CA PRO A 28 -3.87 -8.22 -14.65
C PRO A 28 -3.35 -7.52 -15.91
N ARG A 29 -3.89 -6.34 -16.27
CA ARG A 29 -3.47 -5.62 -17.49
C ARG A 29 -2.06 -5.05 -17.35
N THR A 30 -1.70 -4.65 -16.14
CA THR A 30 -0.40 -4.04 -15.83
C THR A 30 0.47 -4.93 -14.95
N ALA A 31 0.05 -6.17 -14.69
CA ALA A 31 0.69 -7.11 -13.76
C ALA A 31 1.09 -6.45 -12.42
N THR A 32 0.20 -5.62 -11.87
CA THR A 32 0.47 -4.77 -10.71
C THR A 32 -0.49 -5.08 -9.58
N TYR A 33 0.02 -5.30 -8.37
CA TYR A 33 -0.81 -5.31 -7.18
C TYR A 33 -1.03 -3.87 -6.70
N LYS A 34 -2.28 -3.47 -6.52
CA LYS A 34 -2.66 -2.12 -6.09
C LYS A 34 -3.16 -2.19 -4.66
N VAL A 35 -2.46 -1.53 -3.75
CA VAL A 35 -2.87 -1.39 -2.34
C VAL A 35 -3.40 0.03 -2.13
N LYS A 36 -4.71 0.16 -1.99
CA LYS A 36 -5.37 1.44 -1.71
C LYS A 36 -5.57 1.60 -0.21
N LEU A 37 -5.04 2.70 0.33
CA LEU A 37 -5.21 3.14 1.70
C LEU A 37 -6.11 4.38 1.68
N VAL A 38 -7.23 4.33 2.39
CA VAL A 38 -8.08 5.51 2.61
C VAL A 38 -7.92 5.94 4.05
N LEU A 39 -7.60 7.22 4.23
CA LEU A 39 -7.23 7.79 5.51
C LEU A 39 -8.33 8.73 6.04
N GLU A 40 -8.62 8.65 7.33
CA GLU A 40 -9.47 9.63 8.04
C GLU A 40 -8.65 10.80 8.56
N ARG A 41 -7.37 10.54 8.87
CA ARG A 41 -6.40 11.52 9.37
C ARG A 41 -5.09 11.39 8.59
N PRO A 42 -4.23 12.43 8.57
CA PRO A 42 -2.90 12.30 7.99
C PRO A 42 -2.14 11.10 8.55
N MET A 43 -1.42 10.41 7.67
CA MET A 43 -0.47 9.36 8.03
C MET A 43 0.93 9.97 8.09
N PRO A 44 1.74 9.71 9.14
CA PRO A 44 3.15 10.09 9.16
C PRO A 44 3.90 9.46 7.98
N PHE A 45 4.77 10.23 7.34
CA PHE A 45 5.53 9.75 6.18
C PHE A 45 6.37 8.52 6.50
N ASP A 46 6.93 8.43 7.71
CA ASP A 46 7.73 7.27 8.13
C ASP A 46 6.94 5.96 8.09
N GLN A 47 5.64 5.99 8.43
CA GLN A 47 4.79 4.81 8.33
C GLN A 47 4.55 4.41 6.87
N LEU A 48 4.42 5.39 5.96
CA LEU A 48 4.31 5.13 4.53
C LEU A 48 5.62 4.57 3.96
N ALA A 49 6.76 5.11 4.40
CA ALA A 49 8.09 4.64 4.02
C ALA A 49 8.33 3.20 4.49
N GLU A 50 7.92 2.84 5.71
CA GLU A 50 7.97 1.46 6.20
C GLU A 50 7.14 0.51 5.34
N LEU A 51 5.93 0.91 4.91
CA LEU A 51 5.10 0.09 4.02
C LEU A 51 5.76 -0.12 2.67
N ALA A 52 6.35 0.92 2.09
CA ALA A 52 7.09 0.83 0.84
C ALA A 52 8.35 -0.05 0.97
N ALA A 53 9.09 0.08 2.08
CA ALA A 53 10.25 -0.75 2.37
C ALA A 53 9.89 -2.23 2.55
N ALA A 54 8.79 -2.52 3.26
CA ALA A 54 8.29 -3.88 3.43
C ALA A 54 7.87 -4.52 2.10
N ALA A 55 7.28 -3.75 1.20
CA ALA A 55 6.98 -4.22 -0.15
C ALA A 55 8.26 -4.45 -0.98
N ALA A 56 9.23 -3.54 -0.89
CA ALA A 56 10.51 -3.66 -1.57
C ALA A 56 11.30 -4.91 -1.12
N ALA A 57 11.29 -5.21 0.18
CA ALA A 57 11.91 -6.41 0.75
C ALA A 57 11.29 -7.73 0.21
N LYS A 58 10.05 -7.67 -0.27
CA LYS A 58 9.36 -8.82 -0.92
C LYS A 58 9.61 -8.89 -2.42
N GLY A 59 10.55 -8.12 -2.95
CA GLY A 59 10.90 -8.12 -4.36
C GLY A 59 9.94 -7.31 -5.24
N PHE A 60 9.25 -6.31 -4.69
CA PHE A 60 8.41 -5.41 -5.48
C PHE A 60 9.11 -4.05 -5.71
N SER A 61 8.86 -3.42 -6.86
CA SER A 61 9.01 -1.98 -7.03
C SER A 61 7.69 -1.31 -6.63
N VAL A 62 7.79 -0.23 -5.87
CA VAL A 62 6.63 0.47 -5.30
C VAL A 62 6.54 1.85 -5.94
N GLU A 63 5.42 2.13 -6.58
CA GLU A 63 5.04 3.49 -7.00
C GLU A 63 3.95 4.02 -6.07
N VAL A 64 4.06 5.28 -5.66
CA VAL A 64 3.09 5.92 -4.75
C VAL A 64 2.25 6.92 -5.53
N TYR A 65 0.94 6.74 -5.51
CA TYR A 65 -0.04 7.66 -6.09
C TYR A 65 -0.93 8.25 -4.99
N ALA A 66 -1.32 9.52 -5.13
CA ALA A 66 -2.33 10.17 -4.29
C ALA A 66 -3.59 10.45 -5.14
N PRO A 67 -4.48 9.47 -5.35
CA PRO A 67 -5.61 9.62 -6.27
C PRO A 67 -6.67 10.64 -5.82
N HIS A 68 -6.71 10.98 -4.52
CA HIS A 68 -7.51 12.08 -3.97
C HIS A 68 -7.00 12.46 -2.57
N ALA A 69 -7.46 13.58 -2.01
CA ALA A 69 -6.94 14.20 -0.78
C ALA A 69 -6.89 13.30 0.48
N LYS A 70 -7.56 12.14 0.47
CA LYS A 70 -7.65 11.21 1.59
C LYS A 70 -7.27 9.78 1.22
N ALA A 71 -6.67 9.56 0.06
CA ALA A 71 -6.21 8.25 -0.33
C ALA A 71 -4.80 8.25 -0.86
N ILE A 72 -4.10 7.18 -0.51
CA ILE A 72 -2.79 6.83 -1.03
C ILE A 72 -2.94 5.46 -1.68
N ARG A 73 -2.36 5.28 -2.86
CA ARG A 73 -2.31 4.00 -3.56
C ARG A 73 -0.86 3.62 -3.77
N LEU A 74 -0.51 2.42 -3.31
CA LEU A 74 0.79 1.80 -3.57
C LEU A 74 0.61 0.80 -4.72
N ASP A 75 1.25 1.07 -5.84
CA ASP A 75 1.26 0.22 -7.01
C ASP A 75 2.54 -0.63 -6.95
N LEU A 76 2.38 -1.93 -6.71
CA LEU A 76 3.45 -2.90 -6.49
C LEU A 76 3.65 -3.74 -7.75
N ARG A 77 4.79 -3.58 -8.41
CA ARG A 77 5.18 -4.42 -9.55
C ARG A 77 6.28 -5.37 -9.12
N LYS A 78 6.24 -6.62 -9.56
CA LYS A 78 7.28 -7.58 -9.24
C LYS A 78 8.57 -7.14 -9.92
N LYS A 79 9.66 -7.00 -9.16
CA LYS A 79 11.00 -6.86 -9.76
C LYS A 79 11.32 -8.21 -10.40
N GLY A 80 11.69 -8.16 -11.68
CA GLY A 80 12.16 -9.32 -12.43
C GLY A 80 13.39 -9.94 -11.80
#